data_AF-A0A821AM42-F1
#
_entry.id   AF-A0A821AM42-F1
#
_cell.length_a   1.000
_cell.length_b   1.000
_cell.length_c   1.000
_cell.angle_alpha   90.00
_cell.angle_beta   90.00
_cell.angle_gamma   90.00
#
_symmetry.space_group_name_H-M   'P 1'
#
loop_
_entity.id
_entity.type
_entity.pdbx_description
1 polymer ?
#
loop_
_entity_poly.entity_id
_entity_poly.type
_entity_poly.pdbx_seq_one_letter_code
_entity_poly.pdbx_strand_id
1 'polypeptide(L)'
;CFDRFFKSVNAQSNKLIQKRRSIRLLNDEDLTGIEYLWKLILNGTDIVANRGIQLIKEIYTNISLSLKNDIKRIHQTFIQECFKRLQHVNEMIKTKTNQTTHQHRLNALIRILIVLREYLSECDYSYHKDRSIVPMSRAFRGRSVVLIVRLNTGQNRQTEDFEYSSHLNETWGHIRRMIHSRYKTSYGILELYRNNELIYPEDDNKTLAQTDGRERITITVRWVQQANQTISSDESSSSESEMNNNNISSSSSSAHHNRILDSIDLNAESALPSVIFSQKHEYYQFLIEISDMGCKENNIRIRDTAREILDLVPVDNHIKVALINCIGSPKSTSEENFTRLKNFYFHASPTQMLYNLKTTFIKLVPALPTTNELNEIDAIYVRFLNAGGLICLLNILTHKQLTEQCDIKTRKSIYLIIFYMLKRFLIILGFYQLKT
;
A
#
# COMPACT_ATOMS: atom_id res chain seq x y z
N CYS A 1 -31.63 -6.67 5.47
CA CYS A 1 -32.69 -6.06 4.63
C CYS A 1 -32.16 -4.89 3.78
N PHE A 2 -31.71 -3.77 4.39
CA PHE A 2 -31.29 -2.56 3.67
C PHE A 2 -30.37 -2.80 2.46
N ASP A 3 -29.28 -3.55 2.61
CA ASP A 3 -28.33 -3.92 1.53
C ASP A 3 -29.03 -4.45 0.26
N ARG A 4 -29.93 -5.45 0.40
CA ARG A 4 -30.70 -5.99 -0.74
C ARG A 4 -31.61 -4.94 -1.37
N PHE A 5 -32.28 -4.12 -0.56
CA PHE A 5 -33.15 -3.04 -1.03
C PHE A 5 -32.36 -1.97 -1.78
N PHE A 6 -31.27 -1.47 -1.21
CA PHE A 6 -30.36 -0.50 -1.80
C PHE A 6 -29.82 -0.97 -3.15
N LYS A 7 -29.34 -2.22 -3.24
CA LYS A 7 -28.88 -2.81 -4.50
C LYS A 7 -30.01 -2.99 -5.52
N SER A 8 -31.22 -3.31 -5.08
CA SER A 8 -32.38 -3.49 -5.97
C SER A 8 -32.86 -2.16 -6.57
N VAL A 9 -33.05 -1.14 -5.74
CA VAL A 9 -33.51 0.20 -6.17
C VAL A 9 -32.50 0.83 -7.14
N ASN A 10 -31.22 0.84 -6.77
CA ASN A 10 -30.19 1.41 -7.65
C ASN A 10 -29.96 0.58 -8.92
N ALA A 11 -30.30 -0.71 -8.94
CA ALA A 11 -30.31 -1.49 -10.18
C ALA A 11 -31.50 -1.16 -11.08
N GLN A 12 -32.70 -0.97 -10.51
CA GLN A 12 -33.89 -0.53 -11.25
C GLN A 12 -33.69 0.86 -11.88
N SER A 13 -32.94 1.75 -11.21
CA SER A 13 -32.55 3.07 -11.74
C SER A 13 -31.30 3.05 -12.63
N ASN A 14 -30.81 1.88 -13.08
CA ASN A 14 -29.58 1.70 -13.89
C ASN A 14 -28.28 2.26 -13.27
N LYS A 15 -28.25 2.57 -11.97
CA LYS A 15 -27.07 3.06 -11.25
C LYS A 15 -26.12 1.95 -10.79
N LEU A 16 -26.65 0.72 -10.62
CA LEU A 16 -25.88 -0.48 -10.30
C LEU A 16 -26.14 -1.63 -11.28
N ILE A 17 -25.17 -1.94 -12.13
CA ILE A 17 -25.25 -3.05 -13.11
C ILE A 17 -24.87 -4.38 -12.43
N GLN A 18 -25.62 -5.45 -12.69
CA GLN A 18 -25.28 -6.80 -12.22
C GLN A 18 -24.20 -7.42 -13.10
N LYS A 19 -23.02 -7.77 -12.55
CA LYS A 19 -21.96 -8.50 -13.28
C LYS A 19 -21.97 -10.00 -13.02
N ARG A 20 -22.16 -10.40 -11.75
CA ARG A 20 -22.30 -11.79 -11.27
C ARG A 20 -23.28 -11.80 -10.11
N ARG A 21 -23.82 -12.97 -9.70
CA ARG A 21 -24.84 -13.11 -8.64
C ARG A 21 -24.61 -12.20 -7.41
N SER A 22 -23.37 -12.05 -6.96
CA SER A 22 -22.98 -11.23 -5.80
C SER A 22 -22.38 -9.85 -6.12
N ILE A 23 -21.98 -9.56 -7.37
CA ILE A 23 -21.17 -8.37 -7.72
C ILE A 23 -21.99 -7.37 -8.51
N ARG A 24 -22.14 -6.16 -7.94
CA ARG A 24 -22.66 -4.96 -8.61
C ARG A 24 -21.52 -4.10 -9.12
N LEU A 25 -21.73 -3.45 -10.27
CA LEU A 25 -20.85 -2.41 -10.81
C LEU A 25 -21.50 -1.04 -10.66
N LEU A 26 -20.75 -0.05 -10.19
CA LEU A 26 -21.16 1.35 -10.18
C LEU A 26 -21.23 1.91 -11.61
N ASN A 27 -22.42 2.36 -12.03
CA ASN A 27 -22.69 2.95 -13.35
C ASN A 27 -23.12 4.43 -13.25
N ASP A 28 -23.54 4.89 -12.08
CA ASP A 28 -23.87 6.27 -11.76
C ASP A 28 -23.54 6.53 -10.27
N GLU A 29 -22.85 7.64 -9.98
CA GLU A 29 -22.44 8.05 -8.62
C GLU A 29 -23.62 8.46 -7.73
N ASP A 30 -24.73 8.94 -8.32
CA ASP A 30 -25.86 9.54 -7.61
C ASP A 30 -26.80 8.50 -6.95
N LEU A 31 -26.21 7.60 -6.16
CA LEU A 31 -26.89 6.44 -5.59
C LEU A 31 -28.03 6.80 -4.63
N THR A 32 -29.23 6.36 -4.97
CA THR A 32 -30.43 6.51 -4.16
C THR A 32 -30.23 5.85 -2.79
N GLY A 33 -30.31 6.64 -1.72
CA GLY A 33 -30.15 6.18 -0.33
C GLY A 33 -28.73 6.17 0.21
N ILE A 34 -27.73 6.71 -0.50
CA ILE A 34 -26.32 6.75 -0.03
C ILE A 34 -26.17 7.49 1.31
N GLU A 35 -26.89 8.58 1.53
CA GLU A 35 -26.89 9.31 2.81
C GLU A 35 -27.53 8.53 3.96
N TYR A 36 -28.47 7.62 3.66
CA TYR A 36 -28.99 6.71 4.68
C TYR A 36 -27.97 5.59 4.99
N LEU A 37 -27.23 5.10 3.99
CA LEU A 37 -26.11 4.18 4.21
C LEU A 37 -25.02 4.81 5.09
N TRP A 38 -24.66 6.08 4.85
CA TRP A 38 -23.77 6.82 5.76
C TRP A 38 -24.36 6.93 7.18
N LYS A 39 -25.64 7.27 7.34
CA LYS A 39 -26.30 7.29 8.67
C LYS A 39 -26.26 5.93 9.38
N LEU A 40 -26.42 4.81 8.65
CA LEU A 40 -26.28 3.46 9.20
C LEU A 40 -24.85 3.16 9.65
N ILE A 41 -23.84 3.60 8.88
CA ILE A 41 -22.43 3.44 9.26
C ILE A 41 -22.13 4.28 10.51
N LEU A 42 -22.46 5.56 10.52
CA LEU A 42 -22.12 6.46 11.63
C LEU A 42 -22.84 6.08 12.93
N ASN A 43 -24.14 5.76 12.86
CA ASN A 43 -25.01 5.64 14.05
C ASN A 43 -25.48 4.21 14.37
N GLY A 44 -25.28 3.23 13.47
CA GLY A 44 -25.74 1.85 13.68
C GLY A 44 -24.97 1.08 14.75
N THR A 45 -25.41 -0.14 15.05
CA THR A 45 -24.62 -1.12 15.81
C THR A 45 -23.38 -1.53 15.01
N ASP A 46 -22.35 -2.07 15.66
CA ASP A 46 -21.09 -2.44 14.98
C ASP A 46 -21.32 -3.45 13.83
N ILE A 47 -22.28 -4.38 13.97
CA ILE A 47 -22.65 -5.33 12.91
C ILE A 47 -23.23 -4.61 11.69
N VAL A 48 -24.16 -3.67 11.92
CA VAL A 48 -24.80 -2.88 10.86
C VAL A 48 -23.79 -1.95 10.18
N ALA A 49 -22.96 -1.28 10.97
CA ALA A 49 -21.91 -0.41 10.46
C ALA A 49 -20.89 -1.19 9.63
N ASN A 50 -20.39 -2.32 10.12
CA ASN A 50 -19.45 -3.18 9.38
C ASN A 50 -20.05 -3.67 8.05
N ARG A 51 -21.33 -4.07 8.02
CA ARG A 51 -21.97 -4.43 6.74
C ARG A 51 -22.12 -3.22 5.81
N GLY A 52 -22.40 -2.03 6.35
CA GLY A 52 -22.46 -0.79 5.59
C GLY A 52 -21.11 -0.39 4.97
N ILE A 53 -20.02 -0.51 5.75
CA ILE A 53 -18.64 -0.30 5.29
C ILE A 53 -18.31 -1.25 4.12
N GLN A 54 -18.61 -2.55 4.27
CA GLN A 54 -18.38 -3.53 3.20
C GLN A 54 -19.25 -3.26 1.96
N LEU A 55 -20.47 -2.72 2.13
CA LEU A 55 -21.31 -2.30 1.01
C LEU A 55 -20.73 -1.08 0.27
N ILE A 56 -20.27 -0.05 0.99
CA ILE A 56 -19.57 1.09 0.37
C ILE A 56 -18.33 0.61 -0.39
N LYS A 57 -17.50 -0.24 0.24
CA LYS A 57 -16.31 -0.83 -0.39
C LYS A 57 -16.68 -1.53 -1.70
N GLU A 58 -17.62 -2.48 -1.65
CA GLU A 58 -18.08 -3.25 -2.80
C GLU A 58 -18.52 -2.34 -3.96
N ILE A 59 -19.27 -1.26 -3.67
CA ILE A 59 -19.80 -0.37 -4.71
C ILE A 59 -18.70 0.48 -5.34
N TYR A 60 -17.92 1.20 -4.53
CA TYR A 60 -16.99 2.21 -5.05
C TYR A 60 -15.68 1.64 -5.59
N THR A 61 -15.36 0.36 -5.34
CA THR A 61 -14.20 -0.32 -5.94
C THR A 61 -14.55 -1.06 -7.23
N ASN A 62 -15.83 -1.40 -7.45
CA ASN A 62 -16.31 -2.09 -8.64
C ASN A 62 -16.92 -1.10 -9.65
N ILE A 63 -16.09 -0.30 -10.31
CA ILE A 63 -16.55 0.71 -11.29
C ILE A 63 -16.84 0.03 -12.65
N SER A 64 -17.93 0.43 -13.31
CA SER A 64 -18.33 -0.09 -14.63
C SER A 64 -17.50 0.47 -15.79
N LEU A 65 -17.72 -0.05 -17.00
CA LEU A 65 -16.96 0.36 -18.20
C LEU A 65 -17.28 1.80 -18.66
N SER A 66 -18.51 2.27 -18.45
CA SER A 66 -18.97 3.63 -18.82
C SER A 66 -18.23 4.71 -18.03
N LEU A 67 -18.05 4.48 -16.73
CA LEU A 67 -17.38 5.40 -15.80
C LEU A 67 -15.84 5.33 -15.83
N LYS A 68 -15.23 4.55 -16.73
CA LYS A 68 -13.76 4.39 -16.78
C LYS A 68 -13.00 5.69 -17.03
N ASN A 69 -13.55 6.61 -17.82
CA ASN A 69 -12.90 7.88 -18.13
C ASN A 69 -12.95 8.84 -16.91
N ASP A 70 -13.98 8.72 -16.09
CA ASP A 70 -14.20 9.51 -14.88
C ASP A 70 -13.57 8.91 -13.61
N ILE A 71 -12.93 7.74 -13.69
CA ILE A 71 -12.44 6.98 -12.53
C ILE A 71 -11.61 7.82 -11.54
N LYS A 72 -10.74 8.69 -12.07
CA LYS A 72 -9.93 9.62 -11.26
C LYS A 72 -10.78 10.66 -10.53
N ARG A 73 -11.82 11.20 -11.18
CA ARG A 73 -12.79 12.12 -10.59
C ARG A 73 -13.61 11.43 -9.50
N ILE A 74 -14.11 10.22 -9.76
CA ILE A 74 -14.87 9.38 -8.81
C ILE A 74 -14.05 9.15 -7.54
N HIS A 75 -12.80 8.67 -7.69
CA HIS A 75 -11.88 8.45 -6.58
C HIS A 75 -11.61 9.75 -5.79
N GLN A 76 -11.38 10.86 -6.48
CA GLN A 76 -11.17 12.17 -5.86
C GLN A 76 -12.40 12.66 -5.08
N THR A 77 -13.60 12.57 -5.66
CA THR A 77 -14.87 12.92 -4.99
C THR A 77 -15.07 12.08 -3.74
N PHE A 78 -14.91 10.75 -3.84
CA PHE A 78 -15.13 9.84 -2.71
C PHE A 78 -14.16 10.10 -1.54
N ILE A 79 -12.87 10.33 -1.83
CA ILE A 79 -11.87 10.69 -0.80
C ILE A 79 -12.24 12.01 -0.12
N GLN A 80 -12.58 13.05 -0.91
CA GLN A 80 -13.01 14.34 -0.35
C GLN A 80 -14.24 14.19 0.55
N GLU A 81 -15.20 13.37 0.14
CA GLU A 81 -16.47 13.17 0.85
C GLU A 81 -16.28 12.39 2.18
N CYS A 82 -15.29 11.48 2.23
CA CYS A 82 -14.80 10.88 3.46
C CYS A 82 -14.10 11.93 4.36
N PHE A 83 -13.23 12.78 3.81
CA PHE A 83 -12.53 13.81 4.59
C PHE A 83 -13.45 14.87 5.17
N LYS A 84 -14.46 15.35 4.43
CA LYS A 84 -15.50 16.25 4.96
C LYS A 84 -16.22 15.63 6.16
N ARG A 85 -16.59 14.34 6.08
CA ARG A 85 -17.19 13.59 7.21
C ARG A 85 -16.22 13.47 8.39
N LEU A 86 -14.95 13.14 8.15
CA LEU A 86 -13.92 13.08 9.20
C LEU A 86 -13.73 14.42 9.91
N GLN A 87 -13.56 15.51 9.15
CA GLN A 87 -13.40 16.86 9.67
C GLN A 87 -14.63 17.29 10.50
N HIS A 88 -15.84 17.11 9.96
CA HIS A 88 -17.07 17.42 10.66
C HIS A 88 -17.19 16.66 12.00
N VAL A 89 -16.95 15.33 12.00
CA VAL A 89 -17.00 14.54 13.24
C VAL A 89 -15.88 14.94 14.20
N ASN A 90 -14.68 15.29 13.72
CA ASN A 90 -13.59 15.78 14.54
C ASN A 90 -13.92 17.10 15.25
N GLU A 91 -14.51 18.07 14.55
CA GLU A 91 -14.99 19.31 15.18
C GLU A 91 -16.10 19.03 16.19
N MET A 92 -17.01 18.08 15.91
CA MET A 92 -17.99 17.65 16.91
C MET A 92 -17.30 17.05 18.15
N ILE A 93 -16.26 16.22 18.02
CA ILE A 93 -15.54 15.61 19.16
C ILE A 93 -14.97 16.68 20.10
N LYS A 94 -14.44 17.80 19.56
CA LYS A 94 -13.90 18.92 20.36
C LYS A 94 -14.96 19.64 21.21
N THR A 95 -16.26 19.51 20.90
CA THR A 95 -17.32 20.15 21.68
C THR A 95 -17.68 19.36 22.95
N LYS A 96 -17.67 20.06 24.10
CA LYS A 96 -17.99 19.47 25.41
C LYS A 96 -19.39 18.85 25.41
N THR A 97 -19.46 17.54 25.67
CA THR A 97 -20.70 16.75 25.68
C THR A 97 -20.65 15.67 26.75
N ASN A 98 -21.77 14.97 26.97
CA ASN A 98 -21.80 13.82 27.88
C ASN A 98 -20.97 12.64 27.31
N GLN A 99 -20.51 11.77 28.20
CA GLN A 99 -19.60 10.66 27.85
C GLN A 99 -20.18 9.73 26.78
N THR A 100 -21.49 9.49 26.78
CA THR A 100 -22.17 8.65 25.78
C THR A 100 -22.12 9.29 24.38
N THR A 101 -22.49 10.57 24.25
CA THR A 101 -22.41 11.28 22.95
C THR A 101 -20.97 11.38 22.46
N HIS A 102 -20.02 11.64 23.36
CA HIS A 102 -18.60 11.67 23.02
C HIS A 102 -18.14 10.31 22.47
N GLN A 103 -18.46 9.19 23.15
CA GLN A 103 -18.15 7.84 22.67
C GLN A 103 -18.81 7.52 21.33
N HIS A 104 -20.05 7.95 21.09
CA HIS A 104 -20.71 7.81 19.79
C HIS A 104 -19.97 8.57 18.68
N ARG A 105 -19.47 9.78 18.96
CA ARG A 105 -18.67 10.57 18.00
C ARG A 105 -17.32 9.91 17.71
N LEU A 106 -16.62 9.38 18.72
CA LEU A 106 -15.39 8.60 18.52
C LEU A 106 -15.65 7.36 17.65
N ASN A 107 -16.74 6.64 17.90
CA ASN A 107 -17.13 5.48 17.09
C ASN A 107 -17.45 5.88 15.63
N ALA A 108 -18.17 6.98 15.41
CA ALA A 108 -18.45 7.52 14.08
C ALA A 108 -17.15 7.87 13.33
N LEU A 109 -16.20 8.52 13.99
CA LEU A 109 -14.87 8.85 13.43
C LEU A 109 -14.11 7.58 13.01
N ILE A 110 -14.00 6.59 13.91
CA ILE A 110 -13.35 5.30 13.62
C ILE A 110 -13.96 4.66 12.37
N ARG A 111 -15.29 4.65 12.27
CA ARG A 111 -15.97 3.98 11.16
C ARG A 111 -15.72 4.67 9.81
N ILE A 112 -15.61 5.99 9.77
CA ILE A 112 -15.21 6.70 8.54
C ILE A 112 -13.74 6.42 8.19
N LEU A 113 -12.83 6.37 9.18
CA LEU A 113 -11.44 5.96 8.96
C LEU A 113 -11.38 4.55 8.37
N ILE A 114 -12.18 3.60 8.87
CA ILE A 114 -12.26 2.24 8.31
C ILE A 114 -12.81 2.26 6.88
N VAL A 115 -13.85 3.04 6.55
CA VAL A 115 -14.31 3.19 5.15
C VAL A 115 -13.16 3.62 4.24
N LEU A 116 -12.41 4.65 4.64
CA LEU A 116 -11.29 5.16 3.84
C LEU A 116 -10.15 4.13 3.72
N ARG A 117 -9.78 3.46 4.82
CA ARG A 117 -8.75 2.41 4.83
C ARG A 117 -9.12 1.23 3.92
N GLU A 118 -10.32 0.70 4.09
CA GLU A 118 -10.84 -0.42 3.30
C GLU A 118 -10.88 -0.08 1.80
N TYR A 119 -11.30 1.15 1.47
CA TYR A 119 -11.34 1.64 0.10
C TYR A 119 -9.96 1.75 -0.55
N LEU A 120 -9.02 2.41 0.13
CA LEU A 120 -7.64 2.55 -0.32
C LEU A 120 -6.99 1.17 -0.52
N SER A 121 -7.15 0.27 0.46
CA SER A 121 -6.60 -1.08 0.43
C SER A 121 -7.14 -1.94 -0.72
N GLU A 122 -8.46 -1.92 -0.95
CA GLU A 122 -9.09 -2.72 -2.01
C GLU A 122 -8.69 -2.24 -3.42
N CYS A 123 -8.60 -0.91 -3.62
CA CYS A 123 -8.12 -0.34 -4.88
C CYS A 123 -6.63 -0.58 -5.12
N ASP A 124 -5.79 -0.55 -4.08
CA ASP A 124 -4.35 -0.90 -4.17
C ASP A 124 -4.18 -2.40 -4.49
N TYR A 125 -4.92 -3.27 -3.81
CA TYR A 125 -4.92 -4.72 -4.02
C TYR A 125 -5.33 -5.12 -5.45
N SER A 126 -6.36 -4.45 -6.00
CA SER A 126 -6.90 -4.71 -7.33
C SER A 126 -6.02 -4.17 -8.48
N TYR A 127 -4.94 -3.44 -8.17
CA TYR A 127 -4.05 -2.86 -9.18
C TYR A 127 -2.93 -3.85 -9.55
N HIS A 128 -3.18 -4.74 -10.49
CA HIS A 128 -2.22 -5.79 -10.91
C HIS A 128 -1.16 -5.30 -11.93
N LYS A 129 -0.68 -4.06 -11.78
CA LYS A 129 0.39 -3.46 -12.59
C LYS A 129 1.51 -2.94 -11.68
N ASP A 130 2.62 -2.58 -12.29
CA ASP A 130 3.74 -2.00 -11.55
C ASP A 130 3.47 -0.60 -11.01
N ARG A 131 4.06 -0.35 -9.84
CA ARG A 131 3.93 0.87 -9.06
C ARG A 131 5.28 1.57 -8.96
N SER A 132 5.39 2.75 -9.54
CA SER A 132 6.49 3.68 -9.30
C SER A 132 6.26 4.53 -8.04
N ILE A 133 5.00 4.79 -7.70
CA ILE A 133 4.54 5.58 -6.56
C ILE A 133 4.02 4.63 -5.48
N VAL A 134 4.94 3.92 -4.84
CA VAL A 134 4.64 2.89 -3.84
C VAL A 134 4.08 3.46 -2.53
N PRO A 135 3.17 2.74 -1.84
CA PRO A 135 2.68 3.12 -0.51
C PRO A 135 3.79 3.02 0.56
N MET A 136 3.70 3.82 1.62
CA MET A 136 4.73 3.96 2.67
C MET A 136 5.15 2.61 3.29
N SER A 137 4.18 1.70 3.51
CA SER A 137 4.42 0.34 4.01
C SER A 137 5.36 -0.51 3.14
N ARG A 138 5.41 -0.26 1.82
CA ARG A 138 6.29 -0.95 0.86
C ARG A 138 7.47 -0.11 0.39
N ALA A 139 7.60 1.14 0.86
CA ALA A 139 8.57 2.09 0.31
C ALA A 139 10.02 1.87 0.78
N PHE A 140 10.24 1.10 1.85
CA PHE A 140 11.57 0.80 2.40
C PHE A 140 11.93 -0.69 2.29
N ARG A 141 13.24 -0.97 2.26
CA ARG A 141 13.76 -2.36 2.26
C ARG A 141 13.43 -3.04 3.59
N GLY A 142 12.70 -4.15 3.52
CA GLY A 142 12.39 -4.99 4.70
C GLY A 142 13.60 -5.77 5.21
N ARG A 143 13.38 -6.72 6.15
CA ARG A 143 14.39 -7.73 6.51
C ARG A 143 14.90 -8.43 5.25
N SER A 144 16.21 -8.59 5.11
CA SER A 144 16.81 -9.32 3.99
C SER A 144 16.31 -10.77 3.94
N VAL A 145 16.10 -11.27 2.73
CA VAL A 145 15.71 -12.66 2.44
C VAL A 145 16.52 -13.15 1.27
N VAL A 146 16.92 -14.42 1.28
CA VAL A 146 17.52 -15.09 0.13
C VAL A 146 16.45 -15.97 -0.53
N LEU A 147 16.15 -15.71 -1.79
CA LEU A 147 15.32 -16.59 -2.62
C LEU A 147 16.23 -17.62 -3.29
N ILE A 148 15.96 -18.90 -3.06
CA ILE A 148 16.61 -20.01 -3.75
C ILE A 148 15.71 -20.35 -4.95
N VAL A 149 16.13 -19.92 -6.14
CA VAL A 149 15.35 -20.01 -7.37
C VAL A 149 15.73 -21.28 -8.11
N ARG A 150 14.86 -22.29 -8.05
CA ARG A 150 15.03 -23.57 -8.72
C ARG A 150 14.42 -23.55 -10.11
N LEU A 151 15.20 -23.90 -11.14
CA LEU A 151 14.76 -23.77 -12.53
C LEU A 151 14.37 -25.12 -13.11
N ASN A 152 13.08 -25.30 -13.40
CA ASN A 152 12.59 -26.46 -14.13
C ASN A 152 12.06 -26.02 -15.49
N THR A 153 12.96 -26.00 -16.48
CA THR A 153 12.70 -25.51 -17.83
C THR A 153 12.01 -26.53 -18.75
N GLY A 154 11.83 -27.79 -18.31
CA GLY A 154 11.19 -28.88 -19.08
C GLY A 154 11.91 -29.34 -20.35
N GLN A 155 12.82 -28.52 -20.87
CA GLN A 155 13.73 -28.81 -21.98
C GLN A 155 15.07 -29.27 -21.40
N ASN A 156 15.84 -30.06 -22.17
CA ASN A 156 17.21 -30.48 -21.80
C ASN A 156 18.24 -29.33 -21.88
N ARG A 157 17.92 -28.16 -21.33
CA ARG A 157 18.83 -27.03 -21.15
C ARG A 157 19.36 -27.06 -19.73
N GLN A 158 20.68 -27.04 -19.58
CA GLN A 158 21.34 -26.87 -18.28
C GLN A 158 21.10 -25.44 -17.77
N THR A 159 19.97 -25.22 -17.10
CA THR A 159 19.70 -23.97 -16.36
C THR A 159 20.04 -24.17 -14.90
N GLU A 160 21.09 -23.51 -14.44
CA GLU A 160 21.52 -23.57 -13.04
C GLU A 160 20.57 -22.82 -12.11
N ASP A 161 20.24 -23.46 -10.99
CA ASP A 161 19.58 -22.83 -9.85
C ASP A 161 20.43 -21.64 -9.33
N PHE A 162 19.80 -20.58 -8.84
CA PHE A 162 20.52 -19.41 -8.32
C PHE A 162 19.91 -18.85 -7.03
N GLU A 163 20.75 -18.24 -6.19
CA GLU A 163 20.32 -17.44 -5.04
C GLU A 163 20.09 -15.98 -5.45
N TYR A 164 19.03 -15.35 -4.94
CA TYR A 164 18.71 -13.93 -5.15
C TYR A 164 18.47 -13.20 -3.82
N SER A 165 19.17 -12.10 -3.60
CA SER A 165 19.14 -11.31 -2.35
C SER A 165 18.03 -10.24 -2.35
N SER A 166 16.87 -10.63 -1.85
CA SER A 166 15.61 -9.88 -1.78
C SER A 166 15.39 -9.23 -0.39
N HIS A 167 14.16 -8.80 -0.10
CA HIS A 167 13.70 -8.34 1.21
C HIS A 167 12.21 -8.58 1.44
N LEU A 168 11.78 -8.69 2.70
CA LEU A 168 10.38 -9.03 3.04
C LEU A 168 9.31 -8.08 2.48
N ASN A 169 9.60 -6.80 2.25
CA ASN A 169 8.66 -5.84 1.64
C ASN A 169 8.54 -5.93 0.09
N GLU A 170 9.33 -6.79 -0.56
CA GLU A 170 9.30 -6.98 -2.02
C GLU A 170 8.08 -7.82 -2.40
N THR A 171 7.55 -7.67 -3.62
CA THR A 171 6.31 -8.36 -4.04
C THR A 171 6.55 -9.52 -4.98
N TRP A 172 5.63 -10.48 -5.01
CA TRP A 172 5.70 -11.62 -5.92
C TRP A 172 5.73 -11.21 -7.40
N GLY A 173 5.02 -10.14 -7.78
CA GLY A 173 5.09 -9.56 -9.13
C GLY A 173 6.49 -9.03 -9.47
N HIS A 174 7.21 -8.43 -8.52
CA HIS A 174 8.60 -8.01 -8.75
C HIS A 174 9.52 -9.22 -8.96
N ILE A 175 9.39 -10.25 -8.12
CA ILE A 175 10.16 -11.50 -8.27
C ILE A 175 9.87 -12.18 -9.61
N ARG A 176 8.59 -12.27 -10.01
CA ARG A 176 8.15 -12.83 -11.30
C ARG A 176 8.78 -12.08 -12.48
N ARG A 177 8.72 -10.75 -12.47
CA ARG A 177 9.34 -9.90 -13.53
C ARG A 177 10.86 -9.94 -13.52
N MET A 178 11.51 -9.99 -12.36
CA MET A 178 12.97 -10.11 -12.24
C MET A 178 13.45 -11.41 -12.90
N ILE A 179 12.80 -12.54 -12.61
CA ILE A 179 13.09 -13.84 -13.22
C ILE A 179 12.80 -13.79 -14.72
N HIS A 180 11.62 -13.29 -15.13
CA HIS A 180 11.26 -13.20 -16.55
C HIS A 180 12.25 -12.35 -17.37
N SER A 181 12.66 -11.19 -16.83
CA SER A 181 13.66 -10.31 -17.45
C SER A 181 15.03 -10.98 -17.60
N ARG A 182 15.46 -11.74 -16.57
CA ARG A 182 16.72 -12.49 -16.58
C ARG A 182 16.78 -13.57 -17.66
N TYR A 183 15.66 -14.25 -17.96
CA TYR A 183 15.63 -15.38 -18.89
C TYR A 183 15.08 -15.06 -20.30
N LYS A 184 14.61 -13.83 -20.53
CA LYS A 184 13.95 -13.34 -21.77
C LYS A 184 12.65 -14.07 -22.12
N THR A 185 11.81 -13.41 -22.91
CA THR A 185 10.42 -13.77 -23.27
C THR A 185 10.25 -15.10 -24.03
N SER A 186 11.34 -15.83 -24.32
CA SER A 186 11.38 -16.95 -25.26
C SER A 186 10.76 -18.27 -24.77
N TYR A 187 10.25 -18.31 -23.55
CA TYR A 187 9.88 -19.56 -22.86
C TYR A 187 8.38 -19.74 -22.58
N GLY A 188 7.53 -18.73 -22.81
CA GLY A 188 6.10 -18.78 -22.48
C GLY A 188 5.80 -18.24 -21.07
N ILE A 189 4.69 -18.69 -20.47
CA ILE A 189 4.16 -18.11 -19.22
C ILE A 189 5.01 -18.59 -18.04
N LEU A 190 5.41 -17.63 -17.18
CA LEU A 190 6.22 -17.90 -15.99
C LEU A 190 5.35 -18.24 -14.76
N GLU A 191 5.36 -19.51 -14.37
CA GLU A 191 4.74 -19.99 -13.14
C GLU A 191 5.77 -20.07 -12.00
N LEU A 192 5.36 -19.57 -10.83
CA LEU A 192 6.15 -19.62 -9.60
C LEU A 192 5.48 -20.55 -8.61
N TYR A 193 6.20 -21.57 -8.15
CA TYR A 193 5.74 -22.51 -7.14
C TYR A 193 6.54 -22.37 -5.86
N ARG A 194 5.88 -22.49 -4.71
CA ARG A 194 6.49 -22.47 -3.38
C ARG A 194 5.88 -23.59 -2.55
N ASN A 195 6.72 -24.47 -1.99
CA ASN A 195 6.27 -25.69 -1.31
C ASN A 195 5.29 -26.55 -2.18
N ASN A 196 5.50 -26.58 -3.49
CA ASN A 196 4.61 -27.18 -4.53
C ASN A 196 3.24 -26.49 -4.74
N GLU A 197 2.93 -25.40 -4.04
CA GLU A 197 1.74 -24.57 -4.29
C GLU A 197 2.03 -23.51 -5.36
N LEU A 198 1.09 -23.27 -6.27
CA LEU A 198 1.20 -22.20 -7.27
C LEU A 198 0.98 -20.82 -6.62
N ILE A 199 1.88 -19.88 -6.88
CA ILE A 199 1.70 -18.46 -6.54
C ILE A 199 0.90 -17.82 -7.69
N TYR A 200 -0.39 -17.64 -7.46
CA TYR A 200 -1.32 -17.06 -8.44
C TYR A 200 -0.94 -15.61 -8.79
N PRO A 201 -1.15 -15.17 -10.05
CA PRO A 201 -0.90 -13.78 -10.47
C PRO A 201 -1.75 -12.75 -9.70
N GLU A 202 -2.92 -13.13 -9.20
CA GLU A 202 -3.76 -12.28 -8.34
C GLU A 202 -3.03 -11.87 -7.05
N ASP A 203 -2.08 -12.71 -6.60
CA ASP A 203 -1.25 -12.50 -5.41
C ASP A 203 0.06 -11.74 -5.71
N ASP A 204 0.33 -11.32 -6.95
CA ASP A 204 1.56 -10.60 -7.32
C ASP A 204 1.74 -9.26 -6.59
N ASN A 205 0.66 -8.71 -6.03
CA ASN A 205 0.68 -7.51 -5.17
C ASN A 205 1.07 -7.79 -3.71
N LYS A 206 0.97 -9.04 -3.25
CA LYS A 206 1.34 -9.43 -1.89
C LYS A 206 2.85 -9.36 -1.73
N THR A 207 3.30 -8.89 -0.57
CA THR A 207 4.71 -8.89 -0.22
C THR A 207 5.16 -10.28 0.24
N LEU A 208 6.46 -10.56 0.17
CA LEU A 208 7.04 -11.78 0.73
C LEU A 208 6.62 -11.92 2.21
N ALA A 209 6.67 -10.84 3.01
CA ALA A 209 6.24 -10.80 4.41
C ALA A 209 4.83 -11.34 4.67
N GLN A 210 3.89 -11.10 3.75
CA GLN A 210 2.49 -11.52 3.87
C GLN A 210 2.27 -13.00 3.56
N THR A 211 3.28 -13.66 2.99
CA THR A 211 3.17 -15.05 2.51
C THR A 211 4.17 -15.99 3.19
N ASP A 212 5.38 -15.53 3.49
CA ASP A 212 6.47 -16.32 4.08
C ASP A 212 7.42 -15.42 4.89
N GLY A 213 7.58 -15.70 6.17
CA GLY A 213 8.45 -14.94 7.08
C GLY A 213 9.90 -15.45 7.18
N ARG A 214 10.26 -16.50 6.41
CA ARG A 214 11.58 -17.16 6.48
C ARG A 214 12.69 -16.29 5.86
N GLU A 215 13.91 -16.42 6.39
CA GLU A 215 15.10 -15.75 5.83
C GLU A 215 15.60 -16.38 4.53
N ARG A 216 15.22 -17.65 4.28
CA ARG A 216 15.47 -18.38 3.04
C ARG A 216 14.15 -18.94 2.53
N ILE A 217 13.75 -18.56 1.31
CA ILE A 217 12.53 -19.04 0.65
C ILE A 217 12.96 -19.80 -0.61
N THR A 218 12.55 -21.06 -0.74
CA THR A 218 12.76 -21.82 -1.98
C THR A 218 11.56 -21.66 -2.91
N ILE A 219 11.81 -21.27 -4.15
CA ILE A 219 10.80 -21.21 -5.21
C ILE A 219 11.22 -22.09 -6.37
N THR A 220 10.25 -22.77 -7.00
CA THR A 220 10.46 -23.53 -8.23
C THR A 220 9.79 -22.79 -9.37
N VAL A 221 10.56 -22.49 -10.40
CA VAL A 221 10.13 -21.78 -11.59
C VAL A 221 9.83 -22.79 -12.67
N ARG A 222 8.66 -22.67 -13.30
CA ARG A 222 8.26 -23.45 -14.49
C ARG A 222 7.82 -22.51 -15.59
N TRP A 223 8.00 -22.97 -16.82
CA TRP A 223 7.54 -22.27 -18.01
C TRP A 223 6.50 -23.13 -18.73
N VAL A 224 5.31 -22.57 -18.91
CA VAL A 224 4.22 -23.22 -19.63
C VAL A 224 4.19 -22.67 -21.06
N GLN A 225 4.42 -23.56 -22.03
CA GLN A 225 4.26 -23.22 -23.43
C GLN A 225 2.77 -23.05 -23.75
N GLN A 226 2.45 -22.00 -24.50
CA GLN A 226 1.12 -21.78 -25.04
C GLN A 226 0.91 -22.80 -26.16
N ALA A 227 0.09 -23.82 -25.91
CA ALA A 227 -0.23 -24.82 -26.93
C ALA A 227 -1.03 -24.14 -28.06
N ASN A 228 -0.36 -23.88 -29.18
CA ASN A 228 -1.06 -23.58 -30.43
C ASN A 228 -1.85 -24.83 -30.82
N GLN A 229 -3.18 -24.78 -30.64
CA GLN A 229 -4.07 -25.79 -31.19
C GLN A 229 -4.07 -25.65 -32.71
N THR A 230 -3.16 -26.37 -33.38
CA THR A 230 -3.32 -26.72 -34.79
C THR A 230 -4.52 -27.64 -34.87
N ILE A 231 -5.67 -27.10 -35.28
CA ILE A 231 -6.89 -27.88 -35.52
C ILE A 231 -6.62 -28.77 -36.74
N SER A 232 -6.24 -30.02 -36.49
CA SER A 232 -6.44 -31.11 -37.45
C SER A 232 -7.93 -31.43 -37.47
N SER A 233 -8.58 -31.14 -38.58
CA SER A 233 -10.00 -31.39 -38.80
C SER A 233 -10.26 -32.89 -39.03
N ASP A 234 -11.03 -33.51 -38.14
CA ASP A 234 -11.82 -34.71 -38.44
C ASP A 234 -13.19 -34.54 -37.76
N GLU A 235 -14.27 -34.73 -38.52
CA GLU A 235 -15.66 -34.52 -38.07
C GLU A 235 -16.29 -35.84 -37.59
N SER A 236 -17.05 -35.83 -36.48
CA SER A 236 -18.40 -36.46 -36.40
C SER A 236 -19.15 -36.26 -35.06
N SER A 237 -20.32 -35.60 -35.15
CA SER A 237 -21.60 -35.84 -34.42
C SER A 237 -21.69 -35.96 -32.87
N SER A 238 -22.28 -34.92 -32.24
CA SER A 238 -23.45 -34.91 -31.28
C SER A 238 -23.55 -35.93 -30.11
N SER A 239 -23.97 -35.62 -28.88
CA SER A 239 -24.33 -34.38 -28.12
C SER A 239 -24.17 -34.69 -26.58
N GLU A 240 -24.51 -33.91 -25.53
CA GLU A 240 -25.33 -32.69 -25.37
C GLU A 240 -25.05 -31.93 -24.02
N SER A 241 -25.76 -30.80 -23.83
CA SER A 241 -26.20 -30.15 -22.57
C SER A 241 -25.34 -30.16 -21.28
N GLU A 242 -24.46 -29.16 -21.12
CA GLU A 242 -24.37 -28.36 -19.89
C GLU A 242 -24.04 -26.88 -20.20
N MET A 243 -24.92 -25.92 -19.86
CA MET A 243 -24.71 -24.48 -20.16
C MET A 243 -23.78 -23.80 -19.14
N ASN A 244 -22.49 -24.14 -19.18
CA ASN A 244 -21.44 -23.52 -18.37
C ASN A 244 -20.83 -22.31 -19.10
N ASN A 245 -21.63 -21.26 -19.34
CA ASN A 245 -21.19 -20.05 -20.08
C ASN A 245 -20.34 -19.09 -19.23
N ASN A 246 -19.13 -19.52 -18.88
CA ASN A 246 -17.98 -18.66 -18.65
C ASN A 246 -17.21 -18.46 -19.97
N ASN A 247 -17.86 -17.88 -20.99
CA ASN A 247 -17.17 -17.38 -22.19
C ASN A 247 -16.41 -16.08 -21.89
N ILE A 248 -15.40 -16.19 -21.02
CA ILE A 248 -14.14 -15.47 -21.21
C ILE A 248 -13.26 -16.44 -21.97
N SER A 249 -12.89 -16.09 -23.20
CA SER A 249 -12.02 -16.89 -24.05
C SER A 249 -10.70 -17.22 -23.33
N SER A 250 -10.52 -18.49 -22.98
CA SER A 250 -9.32 -19.04 -22.32
C SER A 250 -8.05 -18.96 -23.19
N SER A 251 -8.20 -18.57 -24.45
CA SER A 251 -7.13 -18.19 -25.37
C SER A 251 -6.63 -16.74 -25.21
N SER A 252 -7.34 -15.88 -24.47
CA SER A 252 -7.00 -14.44 -24.34
C SER A 252 -6.25 -14.07 -23.06
N SER A 253 -6.48 -14.77 -21.95
CA SER A 253 -5.82 -14.50 -20.66
C SER A 253 -4.29 -14.70 -20.73
N SER A 254 -3.84 -15.70 -21.48
CA SER A 254 -2.44 -16.04 -21.71
C SER A 254 -1.67 -14.98 -22.52
N ALA A 255 -2.28 -14.44 -23.58
CA ALA A 255 -1.69 -13.35 -24.36
C ALA A 255 -1.68 -12.01 -23.59
N HIS A 256 -2.68 -11.78 -22.72
CA HIS A 256 -2.65 -10.67 -21.77
C HIS A 256 -1.57 -10.86 -20.69
N HIS A 257 -1.30 -12.09 -20.26
CA HIS A 257 -0.36 -12.34 -19.16
C HIS A 257 1.06 -11.87 -19.47
N ASN A 258 1.56 -12.11 -20.68
CA ASN A 258 2.86 -11.60 -21.13
C ASN A 258 2.87 -10.08 -21.34
N ARG A 259 1.73 -9.46 -21.68
CA ARG A 259 1.61 -7.98 -21.76
C ARG A 259 1.43 -7.29 -20.40
N ILE A 260 1.01 -8.02 -19.35
CA ILE A 260 0.88 -7.49 -17.98
C ILE A 260 2.24 -7.30 -17.31
N LEU A 261 3.28 -8.04 -17.75
CA LEU A 261 4.65 -7.81 -17.30
C LEU A 261 5.28 -6.53 -17.86
N ASP A 262 4.69 -5.91 -18.90
CA ASP A 262 5.27 -4.77 -19.59
C ASP A 262 4.67 -3.42 -19.13
N SER A 263 5.55 -2.57 -18.61
CA SER A 263 5.41 -1.13 -18.33
C SER A 263 4.59 -0.67 -17.12
N ILE A 264 5.16 0.29 -16.40
CA ILE A 264 4.47 1.14 -15.43
C ILE A 264 3.47 2.01 -16.19
N ASP A 265 2.18 1.80 -15.96
CA ASP A 265 1.12 2.66 -16.50
C ASP A 265 0.94 3.87 -15.58
N LEU A 266 1.75 4.91 -15.80
CA LEU A 266 1.71 6.14 -15.01
C LEU A 266 0.33 6.82 -15.00
N ASN A 267 -0.46 6.67 -16.08
CA ASN A 267 -1.80 7.25 -16.15
C ASN A 267 -2.75 6.52 -15.20
N ALA A 268 -2.79 5.18 -15.27
CA ALA A 268 -3.58 4.36 -14.35
C ALA A 268 -3.09 4.47 -12.90
N GLU A 269 -1.78 4.51 -12.67
CA GLU A 269 -1.20 4.72 -11.33
C GLU A 269 -1.59 6.10 -10.77
N SER A 270 -1.56 7.16 -11.58
CA SER A 270 -1.97 8.52 -11.15
C SER A 270 -3.47 8.65 -10.82
N ALA A 271 -4.28 7.68 -11.24
CA ALA A 271 -5.70 7.59 -10.93
C ALA A 271 -5.98 6.76 -9.68
N LEU A 272 -4.99 6.10 -9.08
CA LEU A 272 -5.21 5.31 -7.87
C LEU A 272 -5.60 6.19 -6.67
N PRO A 273 -6.57 5.77 -5.84
CA PRO A 273 -6.96 6.49 -4.62
C PRO A 273 -5.79 6.87 -3.70
N SER A 274 -4.82 5.96 -3.51
CA SER A 274 -3.64 6.22 -2.67
C SER A 274 -2.73 7.31 -3.26
N VAL A 275 -2.62 7.40 -4.59
CA VAL A 275 -1.83 8.42 -5.28
C VAL A 275 -2.57 9.77 -5.33
N ILE A 276 -3.89 9.77 -5.56
CA ILE A 276 -4.73 10.98 -5.48
C ILE A 276 -4.69 11.59 -4.07
N PHE A 277 -4.81 10.75 -3.04
CA PHE A 277 -4.63 11.16 -1.64
C PHE A 277 -3.29 11.88 -1.44
N SER A 278 -2.20 11.32 -2.00
CA SER A 278 -0.84 11.80 -1.74
C SER A 278 -0.53 13.21 -2.25
N GLN A 279 -1.40 13.78 -3.08
CA GLN A 279 -1.26 15.13 -3.62
C GLN A 279 -1.60 16.24 -2.59
N LYS A 280 -2.12 15.86 -1.41
CA LYS A 280 -2.66 16.80 -0.41
C LYS A 280 -2.01 16.64 0.96
N HIS A 281 -1.05 17.52 1.28
CA HIS A 281 -0.39 17.59 2.59
C HIS A 281 -1.39 17.70 3.77
N GLU A 282 -2.48 18.45 3.58
CA GLU A 282 -3.59 18.60 4.54
C GLU A 282 -4.15 17.25 5.04
N TYR A 283 -4.19 16.22 4.18
CA TYR A 283 -4.71 14.91 4.55
C TYR A 283 -3.74 14.11 5.44
N TYR A 284 -2.43 14.29 5.25
CA TYR A 284 -1.42 13.70 6.12
C TYR A 284 -1.42 14.36 7.50
N GLN A 285 -1.42 15.69 7.56
CA GLN A 285 -1.47 16.42 8.82
C GLN A 285 -2.72 16.07 9.63
N PHE A 286 -3.88 16.05 8.98
CA PHE A 286 -5.12 15.64 9.62
C PHE A 286 -5.04 14.21 10.19
N LEU A 287 -4.54 13.21 9.45
CA LEU A 287 -4.40 11.85 9.99
C LEU A 287 -3.39 11.74 11.13
N ILE A 288 -2.33 12.55 11.11
CA ILE A 288 -1.34 12.61 12.19
C ILE A 288 -1.99 13.21 13.45
N GLU A 289 -2.73 14.31 13.34
CA GLU A 289 -3.52 14.91 14.43
C GLU A 289 -4.56 13.94 15.01
N ILE A 290 -5.31 13.24 14.15
CA ILE A 290 -6.28 12.21 14.57
C ILE A 290 -5.57 11.05 15.28
N SER A 291 -4.40 10.63 14.81
CA SER A 291 -3.58 9.62 15.50
C SER A 291 -3.11 10.10 16.87
N ASP A 292 -2.63 11.34 17.00
CA ASP A 292 -2.24 11.92 18.29
C ASP A 292 -3.43 12.10 19.25
N MET A 293 -4.61 12.45 18.73
CA MET A 293 -5.86 12.43 19.50
C MET A 293 -6.18 11.01 19.99
N GLY A 294 -6.06 10.00 19.12
CA GLY A 294 -6.20 8.59 19.51
C GLY A 294 -5.19 8.15 20.58
N CYS A 295 -3.99 8.75 20.62
CA CYS A 295 -3.03 8.53 21.72
C CYS A 295 -3.53 9.16 23.04
N LYS A 296 -3.96 10.43 23.00
CA LYS A 296 -4.43 11.19 24.17
C LYS A 296 -5.68 10.58 24.80
N GLU A 297 -6.65 10.17 23.98
CA GLU A 297 -7.89 9.50 24.41
C GLU A 297 -7.70 8.02 24.79
N ASN A 298 -6.46 7.50 24.74
CA ASN A 298 -6.13 6.07 24.85
C ASN A 298 -6.91 5.17 23.86
N ASN A 299 -7.48 5.74 22.81
CA ASN A 299 -8.28 5.05 21.82
C ASN A 299 -7.39 4.39 20.76
N ILE A 300 -6.98 3.15 21.07
CA ILE A 300 -6.15 2.30 20.22
C ILE A 300 -6.69 2.19 18.78
N ARG A 301 -8.02 2.14 18.59
CA ARG A 301 -8.62 1.98 17.26
C ARG A 301 -8.46 3.23 16.40
N ILE A 302 -8.65 4.44 16.96
CA ILE A 302 -8.43 5.69 16.22
C ILE A 302 -6.96 5.79 15.79
N ARG A 303 -6.04 5.64 16.75
CA ARG A 303 -4.59 5.76 16.50
C ARG A 303 -4.11 4.77 15.45
N ASP A 304 -4.48 3.49 15.59
CA ASP A 304 -3.96 2.44 14.73
C ASP A 304 -4.59 2.54 13.32
N THR A 305 -5.90 2.79 13.19
CA THR A 305 -6.55 2.95 11.86
C THR A 305 -6.03 4.18 11.09
N ALA A 306 -5.79 5.32 11.76
CA ALA A 306 -5.23 6.50 11.12
C ALA A 306 -3.80 6.24 10.59
N ARG A 307 -3.00 5.46 11.32
CA ARG A 307 -1.65 5.06 10.91
C ARG A 307 -1.66 4.01 9.80
N GLU A 308 -2.61 3.08 9.81
CA GLU A 308 -2.83 2.14 8.71
C GLU A 308 -3.12 2.87 7.39
N ILE A 309 -3.93 3.95 7.43
CA ILE A 309 -4.17 4.79 6.24
C ILE A 309 -2.87 5.48 5.78
N LEU A 310 -2.08 6.05 6.71
CA LEU A 310 -0.77 6.65 6.39
C LEU A 310 0.21 5.63 5.79
N ASP A 311 0.12 4.35 6.18
CA ASP A 311 0.92 3.25 5.64
C ASP A 311 0.43 2.72 4.27
N LEU A 312 -0.84 2.99 3.90
CA LEU A 312 -1.45 2.66 2.60
C LEU A 312 -1.24 3.73 1.52
N VAL A 313 -0.74 4.91 1.88
CA VAL A 313 -0.50 6.01 0.92
C VAL A 313 1.00 6.24 0.69
N PRO A 314 1.43 6.78 -0.45
CA PRO A 314 2.80 7.21 -0.68
C PRO A 314 3.31 8.19 0.38
N VAL A 315 4.62 8.34 0.51
CA VAL A 315 5.21 9.31 1.43
C VAL A 315 4.94 10.75 0.97
N ASP A 316 4.41 11.57 1.89
CA ASP A 316 4.10 13.00 1.69
C ASP A 316 5.28 13.77 1.08
N ASN A 317 5.01 14.50 0.00
CA ASN A 317 6.02 15.30 -0.67
C ASN A 317 6.52 16.48 0.16
N HIS A 318 5.67 17.06 1.00
CA HIS A 318 6.07 18.17 1.88
C HIS A 318 7.11 17.70 2.91
N ILE A 319 6.88 16.56 3.55
CA ILE A 319 7.83 15.98 4.53
C ILE A 319 9.12 15.49 3.86
N LYS A 320 9.04 14.92 2.64
CA LYS A 320 10.24 14.58 1.84
C LYS A 320 11.09 15.82 1.57
N VAL A 321 10.49 16.91 1.09
CA VAL A 321 11.20 18.17 0.80
C VAL A 321 11.75 18.81 2.07
N ALA A 322 10.97 18.83 3.16
CA ALA A 322 11.41 19.33 4.46
C ALA A 322 12.66 18.60 4.97
N LEU A 323 12.69 17.25 4.90
CA LEU A 323 13.87 16.46 5.25
C LEU A 323 15.10 16.83 4.40
N ILE A 324 14.94 16.93 3.08
CA ILE A 324 16.03 17.29 2.15
C ILE A 324 16.58 18.71 2.43
N ASN A 325 15.71 19.64 2.87
CA ASN A 325 16.10 20.98 3.28
C ASN A 325 16.80 21.01 4.66
N CYS A 326 16.45 20.08 5.56
CA CYS A 326 17.09 19.95 6.87
C CYS A 326 18.51 19.38 6.78
N ILE A 327 18.76 18.41 5.90
CA ILE A 327 20.11 17.86 5.67
C ILE A 327 21.00 18.76 4.78
N GLY A 328 20.49 19.94 4.39
CA GLY A 328 21.26 20.99 3.74
C GLY A 328 21.69 20.70 2.31
N SER A 329 22.12 21.75 1.60
CA SER A 329 22.87 21.63 0.34
C SER A 329 24.38 21.63 0.64
N PRO A 330 25.26 21.27 -0.32
CA PRO A 330 26.72 21.29 -0.12
C PRO A 330 27.31 22.65 0.31
N LYS A 331 26.53 23.74 0.24
CA LYS A 331 26.93 25.11 0.60
C LYS A 331 26.46 25.57 1.99
N SER A 332 25.75 24.73 2.73
CA SER A 332 25.15 25.09 4.03
C SER A 332 26.03 24.64 5.21
N THR A 333 26.04 25.43 6.29
CA THR A 333 26.86 25.12 7.47
C THR A 333 26.34 23.91 8.25
N SER A 334 27.24 23.17 8.90
CA SER A 334 26.88 21.99 9.70
C SER A 334 25.92 22.32 10.85
N GLU A 335 26.13 23.48 11.51
CA GLU A 335 25.32 23.93 12.64
C GLU A 335 23.89 24.33 12.25
N GLU A 336 23.70 25.03 11.12
CA GLU A 336 22.37 25.33 10.59
C GLU A 336 21.59 24.05 10.28
N ASN A 337 22.23 23.09 9.61
CA ASN A 337 21.60 21.82 9.23
C ASN A 337 21.24 21.00 10.46
N PHE A 338 22.12 20.92 11.45
CA PHE A 338 21.83 20.29 12.73
C PHE A 338 20.65 20.96 13.45
N THR A 339 20.59 22.29 13.44
CA THR A 339 19.47 23.05 14.02
C THR A 339 18.14 22.76 13.31
N ARG A 340 18.13 22.74 11.97
CA ARG A 340 16.95 22.38 11.18
C ARG A 340 16.50 20.95 11.44
N LEU A 341 17.44 20.01 11.46
CA LEU A 341 17.16 18.59 11.70
C LEU A 341 16.69 18.32 13.14
N LYS A 342 17.23 19.06 14.12
CA LYS A 342 16.72 19.07 15.50
C LYS A 342 15.27 19.55 15.53
N ASN A 343 14.94 20.66 14.87
CA ASN A 343 13.56 21.15 14.81
C ASN A 343 12.62 20.14 14.14
N PHE A 344 13.05 19.53 13.03
CA PHE A 344 12.28 18.53 12.28
C PHE A 344 11.88 17.29 13.10
N TYR A 345 12.69 16.88 14.08
CA TYR A 345 12.36 15.75 14.96
C TYR A 345 11.75 16.17 16.30
N PHE A 346 12.30 17.17 16.97
CA PHE A 346 11.98 17.48 18.37
C PHE A 346 10.89 18.55 18.55
N HIS A 347 10.59 19.37 17.54
CA HIS A 347 9.43 20.28 17.53
C HIS A 347 8.20 19.63 16.88
N ALA A 348 8.08 18.29 16.99
CA ALA A 348 7.02 17.48 16.41
C ALA A 348 6.22 16.76 17.51
N SER A 349 4.97 16.40 17.21
CA SER A 349 4.22 15.45 18.05
C SER A 349 4.84 14.04 17.96
N PRO A 350 4.54 13.11 18.89
CA PRO A 350 5.06 11.75 18.80
C PRO A 350 4.63 11.02 17.51
N THR A 351 3.41 11.23 16.99
CA THR A 351 3.03 10.67 15.68
C THR A 351 3.78 11.34 14.53
N GLN A 352 3.92 12.68 14.53
CA GLN A 352 4.67 13.38 13.47
C GLN A 352 6.15 12.99 13.47
N MET A 353 6.77 12.85 14.65
CA MET A 353 8.14 12.34 14.79
C MET A 353 8.28 10.91 14.24
N LEU A 354 7.32 10.02 14.56
CA LEU A 354 7.27 8.67 13.99
C LEU A 354 7.17 8.69 12.46
N TYR A 355 6.32 9.56 11.90
CA TYR A 355 6.17 9.71 10.44
C TYR A 355 7.42 10.30 9.77
N ASN A 356 8.07 11.27 10.41
CA ASN A 356 9.34 11.87 9.96
C ASN A 356 10.48 10.84 9.97
N LEU A 357 10.55 10.00 11.00
CA LEU A 357 11.53 8.91 11.10
C LEU A 357 11.27 7.82 10.04
N LYS A 358 10.01 7.41 9.80
CA LYS A 358 9.67 6.52 8.67
C LYS A 358 10.11 7.12 7.33
N THR A 359 9.82 8.41 7.10
CA THR A 359 10.20 9.13 5.88
C THR A 359 11.72 9.15 5.67
N THR A 360 12.48 9.40 6.74
CA THR A 360 13.95 9.37 6.71
C THR A 360 14.48 7.97 6.43
N PHE A 361 13.93 6.95 7.09
CA PHE A 361 14.31 5.56 6.84
C PHE A 361 14.04 5.13 5.39
N ILE A 362 12.90 5.53 4.81
CA ILE A 362 12.57 5.29 3.40
C ILE A 362 13.56 5.98 2.45
N LYS A 363 14.03 7.19 2.77
CA LYS A 363 15.03 7.90 1.95
C LYS A 363 16.45 7.35 2.07
N LEU A 364 16.79 6.74 3.20
CA LEU A 364 18.09 6.06 3.39
C LEU A 364 18.08 4.61 2.89
N VAL A 365 16.94 3.92 2.94
CA VAL A 365 16.83 2.50 2.61
C VAL A 365 15.57 2.23 1.78
N PRO A 366 15.44 2.80 0.56
CA PRO A 366 14.29 2.53 -0.30
C PRO A 366 14.21 1.05 -0.69
N ALA A 367 13.00 0.56 -0.94
CA ALA A 367 12.75 -0.82 -1.33
C ALA A 367 13.33 -1.14 -2.73
N LEU A 368 12.98 -0.32 -3.72
CA LEU A 368 13.26 -0.54 -5.14
C LEU A 368 14.03 0.65 -5.74
N PRO A 369 15.30 0.88 -5.34
CA PRO A 369 16.11 1.94 -5.92
C PRO A 369 16.43 1.63 -7.38
N THR A 370 16.18 2.59 -8.26
CA THR A 370 16.75 2.60 -9.62
C THR A 370 18.27 2.83 -9.56
N THR A 371 18.99 2.52 -10.65
CA THR A 371 20.44 2.72 -10.73
C THR A 371 20.87 4.16 -10.50
N ASN A 372 20.04 5.13 -10.90
CA ASN A 372 20.32 6.55 -10.71
C ASN A 372 20.13 6.97 -9.25
N GLU A 373 19.10 6.44 -8.58
CA GLU A 373 18.82 6.71 -7.17
C GLU A 373 19.90 6.15 -6.23
N LEU A 374 20.64 5.09 -6.60
CA LEU A 374 21.73 4.56 -5.78
C LEU A 374 22.78 5.63 -5.44
N ASN A 375 23.18 6.45 -6.42
CA ASN A 375 24.13 7.54 -6.21
C ASN A 375 23.52 8.67 -5.36
N GLU A 376 22.22 8.95 -5.50
CA GLU A 376 21.52 9.94 -4.67
C GLU A 376 21.40 9.48 -3.22
N ILE A 377 21.18 8.18 -2.98
CA ILE A 377 21.08 7.57 -1.66
C ILE A 377 22.39 7.75 -0.89
N ASP A 378 23.54 7.45 -1.49
CA ASP A 378 24.85 7.65 -0.85
C ASP A 378 25.11 9.13 -0.53
N ALA A 379 24.73 10.04 -1.42
CA ALA A 379 24.79 11.49 -1.15
C ALA A 379 23.85 11.92 0.00
N ILE A 380 22.66 11.32 0.11
CA ILE A 380 21.72 11.55 1.22
C ILE A 380 22.28 10.99 2.54
N TYR A 381 22.92 9.81 2.54
CA TYR A 381 23.61 9.27 3.72
C TYR A 381 24.65 10.23 4.27
N VAL A 382 25.56 10.71 3.40
CA VAL A 382 26.64 11.63 3.80
C VAL A 382 26.06 12.95 4.30
N ARG A 383 25.09 13.53 3.60
CA ARG A 383 24.42 14.78 4.02
C ARG A 383 23.70 14.63 5.36
N PHE A 384 22.99 13.52 5.59
CA PHE A 384 22.30 13.25 6.85
C PHE A 384 23.27 13.10 8.03
N LEU A 385 24.41 12.42 7.83
CA LEU A 385 25.44 12.29 8.85
C LEU A 385 26.13 13.64 9.14
N ASN A 386 26.49 14.40 8.10
CA ASN A 386 27.09 15.73 8.23
C ASN A 386 26.17 16.75 8.89
N ALA A 387 24.84 16.63 8.71
CA ALA A 387 23.83 17.41 9.42
C ALA A 387 23.63 16.97 10.90
N GLY A 388 24.51 16.14 11.45
CA GLY A 388 24.41 15.63 12.83
C GLY A 388 23.27 14.62 13.04
N GLY A 389 22.74 14.01 11.98
CA GLY A 389 21.57 13.12 12.06
C GLY A 389 21.74 11.92 12.98
N LEU A 390 22.95 11.37 13.10
CA LEU A 390 23.25 10.32 14.08
C LEU A 390 23.08 10.81 15.52
N ILE A 391 23.52 12.04 15.82
CA ILE A 391 23.36 12.68 17.14
C ILE A 391 21.88 12.91 17.43
N CYS A 392 21.10 13.37 16.43
CA CYS A 392 19.65 13.48 16.55
C CYS A 392 19.00 12.13 16.90
N LEU A 393 19.32 11.05 16.17
CA LEU A 393 18.75 9.71 16.41
C LEU A 393 19.06 9.18 17.83
N LEU A 394 20.29 9.38 18.32
CA LEU A 394 20.67 9.00 19.68
C LEU A 394 19.94 9.83 20.74
N ASN A 395 19.82 11.15 20.52
CA ASN A 395 19.09 12.05 21.42
C ASN A 395 17.58 11.77 21.46
N ILE A 396 16.98 11.17 20.42
CA ILE A 396 15.57 10.73 20.46
C ILE A 396 15.39 9.57 21.45
N LEU A 397 16.37 8.66 21.58
CA LEU A 397 16.26 7.51 22.51
C LEU A 397 16.10 7.95 23.97
N THR A 398 16.72 9.07 24.36
CA THR A 398 16.70 9.65 25.71
C THR A 398 15.72 10.82 25.87
N HIS A 399 14.90 11.13 24.85
CA HIS A 399 14.05 12.32 24.86
C HIS A 399 12.85 12.20 25.82
N LYS A 400 12.74 13.15 26.77
CA LYS A 400 11.72 13.13 27.85
C LYS A 400 10.27 12.97 27.36
N GLN A 401 9.91 13.67 26.28
CA GLN A 401 8.57 13.57 25.68
C GLN A 401 8.22 12.12 25.28
N LEU A 402 9.21 11.31 24.89
CA LEU A 402 9.00 9.90 24.58
C LEU A 402 8.99 9.02 25.84
N THR A 403 9.88 9.26 26.80
CA THR A 403 9.95 8.42 28.01
C THR A 403 8.74 8.63 28.93
N GLU A 404 8.22 9.86 29.03
CA GLU A 404 7.22 10.25 30.02
C GLU A 404 5.80 10.44 29.44
N GLN A 405 5.66 11.01 28.23
CA GLN A 405 4.37 11.50 27.71
C GLN A 405 3.84 10.71 26.49
N CYS A 406 4.66 9.86 25.88
CA CYS A 406 4.29 9.10 24.68
C CYS A 406 3.73 7.72 25.03
N ASP A 407 2.65 7.32 24.36
CA ASP A 407 2.06 6.00 24.58
C ASP A 407 3.01 4.87 24.17
N ILE A 408 2.92 3.74 24.88
CA ILE A 408 3.90 2.66 24.76
C ILE A 408 3.97 2.03 23.36
N LYS A 409 2.90 2.07 22.57
CA LYS A 409 2.91 1.58 21.18
C LYS A 409 3.69 2.53 20.29
N THR A 410 3.40 3.84 20.33
CA THR A 410 4.13 4.85 19.56
C THR A 410 5.61 4.88 19.91
N ARG A 411 5.96 4.85 21.20
CA ARG A 411 7.35 4.77 21.66
C ARG A 411 8.08 3.55 21.09
N LYS A 412 7.46 2.36 21.15
CA LYS A 412 8.05 1.12 20.57
C LYS A 412 8.26 1.26 19.06
N SER A 413 7.31 1.83 18.32
CA SER A 413 7.46 2.06 16.88
C SER A 413 8.59 3.03 16.54
N ILE A 414 8.74 4.12 17.29
CA ILE A 414 9.83 5.09 17.13
C ILE A 414 11.19 4.42 17.36
N TYR A 415 11.36 3.75 18.49
CA TYR A 415 12.62 3.06 18.83
C TYR A 415 12.96 1.97 17.81
N LEU A 416 11.98 1.19 17.33
CA LEU A 416 12.20 0.16 16.31
C LEU A 416 12.80 0.75 15.01
N ILE A 417 12.26 1.88 14.53
CA ILE A 417 12.76 2.55 13.33
C ILE A 417 14.16 3.14 13.55
N ILE A 418 14.42 3.71 14.73
CA ILE A 418 15.76 4.19 15.11
C ILE A 418 16.76 3.03 15.10
N PHE A 419 16.41 1.88 15.69
CA PHE A 419 17.30 0.70 15.68
C PHE A 419 17.53 0.14 14.27
N TYR A 420 16.54 0.18 13.37
CA TYR A 420 16.77 -0.17 11.96
C TYR A 420 17.76 0.79 11.27
N MET A 421 17.63 2.10 11.50
CA MET A 421 18.59 3.09 10.99
C MET A 421 19.98 2.91 11.58
N LEU A 422 20.11 2.80 12.91
CA LEU A 422 21.39 2.61 13.60
C LEU A 422 22.09 1.31 13.14
N LYS A 423 21.36 0.19 13.03
CA LYS A 423 21.88 -1.06 12.46
C LYS A 423 22.43 -0.84 11.04
N ARG A 424 21.74 -0.07 10.20
CA ARG A 424 22.19 0.22 8.84
C ARG A 424 23.47 1.07 8.81
N PHE A 425 23.54 2.12 9.65
CA PHE A 425 24.76 2.93 9.78
C PHE A 425 25.96 2.12 10.27
N LEU A 426 25.78 1.23 11.25
CA LEU A 426 26.86 0.34 11.74
C LEU A 426 27.39 -0.60 10.64
N ILE A 427 26.50 -1.18 9.82
CA ILE A 427 26.89 -2.02 8.68
C ILE A 427 27.70 -1.22 7.64
N ILE A 428 27.28 0.02 7.35
CA ILE A 428 27.98 0.90 6.41
C ILE A 428 29.36 1.28 6.96
N LEU A 429 29.45 1.71 8.22
CA LEU A 429 30.72 2.05 8.87
C LEU A 429 31.70 0.88 8.88
N GLY A 430 31.24 -0.33 9.24
CA GLY A 430 32.07 -1.53 9.21
C GLY A 430 32.57 -1.88 7.80
N PHE A 431 31.75 -1.66 6.77
CA PHE A 431 32.16 -1.88 5.38
C PHE A 431 33.19 -0.85 4.89
N TYR A 432 33.12 0.40 5.34
CA TYR A 432 34.18 1.38 5.08
C TYR A 432 35.48 1.05 5.81
N GLN A 433 35.41 0.65 7.09
CA GLN A 433 36.57 0.24 7.89
C GLN A 433 37.28 -1.01 7.35
N LEU A 434 36.58 -1.88 6.60
CA LEU A 434 37.16 -3.04 5.92
C LEU A 434 37.78 -2.71 4.55
N LYS A 435 37.64 -1.46 4.07
CA LYS A 435 38.19 -0.97 2.79
C LYS A 435 39.35 0.02 2.96
N THR A 436 39.58 0.49 4.17
CA THR A 436 40.72 1.33 4.59
C THR A 436 41.77 0.49 5.28
#